data_AF-Q85ZN4-F1
#
_entry.id   AF-Q85ZN4-F1
#
_cell.length_a   1.000
_cell.length_b   1.000
_cell.length_c   1.000
_cell.angle_alpha   90.00
_cell.angle_beta   90.00
_cell.angle_gamma   90.00
#
_symmetry.space_group_name_H-M   'P 1'
#
loop_
_entity.id
_entity.type
_entity.pdbx_description
1 polymer ?
#
loop_
_entity_poly.entity_id
_entity_poly.type
_entity_poly.pdbx_seq_one_letter_code
_entity_poly.pdbx_strand_id
1 'polypeptide(L)' 'MNPTNSNPVVSTQNIGHIVQIIGPVLDIVFPPGKMPNIYNALVVKGPYTQQINV' A
#
# COMPACT_ATOMS: atom_id res chain seq x y z
N MET A 1 35.94 6.92 5.62
CA MET A 1 34.81 7.81 5.27
C MET A 1 33.98 7.15 4.18
N ASN A 2 32.78 6.66 4.53
CA ASN A 2 31.52 6.89 3.81
C ASN A 2 30.39 6.54 4.81
N PRO A 3 29.44 7.45 5.11
CA PRO A 3 28.36 7.17 6.03
C PRO A 3 27.15 6.67 5.23
N THR A 4 26.71 5.44 5.46
CA THR A 4 25.34 5.06 5.11
C THR A 4 24.69 4.45 6.34
N ASN A 5 24.21 5.35 7.20
CA ASN A 5 23.16 5.09 8.14
C ASN A 5 21.90 4.65 7.37
N SER A 6 21.83 3.36 7.03
CA SER A 6 20.61 2.69 6.62
C SER A 6 19.68 2.54 7.83
N ASN A 7 19.35 3.65 8.48
CA ASN A 7 18.09 3.72 9.21
C ASN A 7 17.01 3.54 8.14
N PRO A 8 16.12 2.55 8.23
CA PRO A 8 14.97 2.52 7.36
C PRO A 8 14.24 3.83 7.64
N VAL A 9 14.25 4.74 6.66
CA VAL A 9 13.34 5.88 6.67
C VAL A 9 11.97 5.26 6.90
N VAL A 10 11.41 5.47 8.09
CA VAL A 10 10.06 5.02 8.40
C VAL A 10 9.16 5.84 7.50
N SER A 11 8.98 5.38 6.27
CA SER A 11 7.96 5.89 5.39
C SER A 11 6.67 5.50 6.09
N THR A 12 5.98 6.49 6.64
CA THR A 12 4.60 6.34 7.07
C THR A 12 3.82 5.88 5.85
N GLN A 13 3.61 4.57 5.73
CA GLN A 13 2.93 3.98 4.59
C GLN A 13 1.53 4.59 4.48
N ASN A 14 1.13 4.96 3.28
CA ASN A 14 -0.21 5.48 3.03
C ASN A 14 -1.22 4.33 3.04
N ILE A 15 -1.88 4.11 4.18
CA ILE A 15 -2.81 3.00 4.38
C ILE A 15 -4.25 3.46 4.14
N GLY A 16 -4.97 2.69 3.33
CA GLY A 16 -6.42 2.78 3.17
C GLY A 16 -7.11 1.48 3.56
N HIS A 17 -8.43 1.49 3.59
CA HIS A 17 -9.26 0.33 3.92
C HIS A 17 -10.23 0.03 2.77
N ILE A 18 -10.38 -1.26 2.45
CA ILE A 18 -11.37 -1.75 1.48
C ILE A 18 -12.75 -1.59 2.11
N VAL A 19 -13.67 -0.95 1.39
CA VAL A 19 -15.06 -0.77 1.83
C VAL A 19 -16.05 -1.60 1.00
N GLN A 20 -15.70 -1.93 -0.24
CA GLN A 20 -16.55 -2.72 -1.12
C GLN A 20 -15.75 -3.48 -2.17
N ILE A 21 -16.30 -4.62 -2.59
CA ILE A 21 -15.81 -5.45 -3.71
C ILE A 21 -16.97 -5.70 -4.67
N ILE A 22 -16.81 -5.35 -5.95
CA ILE A 22 -17.79 -5.63 -7.02
C ILE A 22 -17.08 -6.31 -8.18
N GLY A 23 -17.11 -7.64 -8.22
CA GLY A 23 -16.34 -8.41 -9.19
C GLY A 23 -14.84 -8.07 -9.06
N PRO A 24 -14.14 -7.67 -10.15
CA PRO A 24 -12.73 -7.28 -10.08
C PRO A 24 -12.51 -5.84 -9.58
N VAL A 25 -13.57 -5.04 -9.38
CA VAL A 25 -13.49 -3.64 -8.96
C VAL A 25 -13.50 -3.56 -7.43
N LEU A 26 -12.62 -2.72 -6.87
CA LEU A 26 -12.42 -2.57 -5.44
C LEU A 26 -12.52 -1.10 -5.03
N ASP A 27 -13.42 -0.79 -4.09
CA ASP A 27 -13.57 0.55 -3.53
C ASP A 27 -12.76 0.65 -2.24
N ILE A 28 -11.91 1.68 -2.15
CA ILE A 28 -10.95 1.87 -1.06
C ILE A 28 -11.07 3.30 -0.54
N VAL A 29 -11.15 3.44 0.78
CA VAL A 29 -11.12 4.75 1.46
C VAL A 29 -9.72 5.01 1.99
N PHE A 30 -9.18 6.18 1.66
CA PHE A 30 -7.95 6.73 2.24
C PHE A 30 -8.30 7.92 3.15
N PRO A 31 -7.45 8.23 4.16
CA PRO A 31 -7.61 9.44 4.95
C PRO A 31 -7.63 10.72 4.07
N PRO A 32 -8.26 11.82 4.53
CA PRO A 32 -8.24 13.09 3.83
C PRO A 32 -6.82 13.56 3.49
N GLY A 33 -6.62 14.04 2.25
CA GLY A 33 -5.31 14.49 1.77
C GLY A 33 -4.30 13.37 1.50
N LYS A 34 -4.70 12.11 1.63
CA LYS A 34 -3.86 10.93 1.38
C LYS A 34 -4.36 10.10 0.17
N MET A 35 -5.16 10.69 -0.70
CA MET A 35 -5.58 10.00 -1.93
C MET A 35 -4.35 9.75 -2.83
N PRO A 36 -4.10 8.50 -3.25
CA PRO A 36 -3.05 8.20 -4.22
C PRO A 36 -3.33 8.86 -5.58
N ASN A 37 -2.28 9.08 -6.37
CA ASN A 37 -2.45 9.50 -7.76
C ASN A 37 -3.12 8.40 -8.58
N ILE A 38 -3.79 8.80 -9.66
CA ILE A 38 -4.29 7.84 -10.65
C ILE A 38 -3.12 7.00 -11.21
N TYR A 39 -3.37 5.73 -11.45
CA TYR A 39 -2.38 4.71 -11.86
C TYR A 39 -1.32 4.31 -10.82
N ASN A 40 -1.39 4.79 -9.58
CA ASN A 40 -0.60 4.20 -8.50
C ASN A 40 -1.05 2.77 -8.23
N ALA A 41 -0.10 1.84 -8.18
CA ALA A 41 -0.36 0.47 -7.75
C ALA A 41 -0.65 0.43 -6.24
N LEU A 42 -1.64 -0.37 -5.85
CA LEU A 42 -1.97 -0.63 -4.45
C LEU A 42 -1.60 -2.07 -4.12
N VAL A 43 -0.89 -2.26 -3.01
CA VAL A 43 -0.57 -3.59 -2.47
C VAL A 43 -1.56 -3.90 -1.36
N VAL A 44 -2.44 -4.86 -1.61
CA VAL A 44 -3.34 -5.39 -0.58
C VAL A 44 -2.56 -6.42 0.23
N LYS A 45 -2.62 -6.31 1.57
CA LYS A 45 -2.08 -7.30 2.50
C LYS A 45 -3.24 -7.98 3.22
N GLY A 46 -3.25 -9.30 3.24
CA GLY A 46 -4.28 -10.08 3.93
C GLY A 46 -3.71 -11.40 4.43
N PRO A 47 -4.42 -12.13 5.30
CA PRO A 47 -3.95 -13.42 5.82
C PRO A 47 -3.68 -14.47 4.72
N TYR A 48 -4.25 -14.27 3.52
CA TYR A 48 -4.08 -15.15 2.36
C TYR A 48 -3.20 -14.55 1.26
N THR A 49 -2.52 -13.42 1.48
CA THR A 49 -1.52 -12.92 0.53
C THR A 49 -0.25 -13.75 0.68
N GLN A 50 -0.25 -14.92 0.06
CA GLN A 50 0.97 -15.69 -0.19
C GLN A 50 1.82 -14.84 -1.15
N GLN A 51 3.06 -14.53 -0.77
CA GLN A 51 4.06 -14.15 -1.77
C GLN A 51 4.22 -15.36 -2.69
N ILE A 52 3.55 -15.31 -3.84
CA ILE A 52 3.84 -16.25 -4.92
C ILE A 52 5.21 -15.87 -5.48
N ASN A 53 6.25 -16.54 -5.00
CA ASN A 53 7.54 -16.57 -5.66
C ASN A 53 7.35 -17.34 -6.96
N VAL A 54 7.05 -16.62 -8.05
CA VAL A 54 7.22 -17.09 -9.42
C VAL A 54 8.65 -16.88 -9.86
#